data_AF-A0A5C0UGQ8-F1
#
_entry.id   AF-A0A5C0UGQ8-F1
#
_cell.length_a   1.000
_cell.length_b   1.000
_cell.length_c   1.000
_cell.angle_alpha   90.00
_cell.angle_beta   90.00
_cell.angle_gamma   90.00
#
_symmetry.space_group_name_H-M   'P 1'
#
loop_
_entity.id
_entity.type
_entity.pdbx_description
1 polymer ?
#
loop_
_entity_poly.entity_id
_entity_poly.type
_entity_poly.pdbx_seq_one_letter_code
_entity_poly.pdbx_strand_id
1 'polypeptide(L)' 'MSEKLLELMSSYLELKFQHSKKALKNTSELKKIRRKIAKMKTIEVKND' A
#
# COMPACT_ATOMS: atom_id res chain seq x y z
N MET A 1 -2.50 15.26 0.52
CA MET A 1 -2.48 13.78 0.49
C MET A 1 -3.78 13.31 -0.15
N SER A 2 -3.72 12.65 -1.30
CA SER A 2 -4.91 12.16 -2.01
C SER A 2 -5.67 11.10 -1.19
N GLU A 3 -7.00 11.13 -1.21
CA GLU A 3 -7.89 10.12 -0.59
C GLU A 3 -7.50 8.69 -1.02
N LYS A 4 -7.16 8.52 -2.29
CA LYS A 4 -6.70 7.26 -2.88
C LYS A 4 -5.36 6.77 -2.31
N LEU A 5 -4.47 7.69 -1.91
CA LEU A 5 -3.22 7.32 -1.24
C LEU A 5 -3.51 6.83 0.18
N LEU A 6 -4.46 7.45 0.88
CA LEU A 6 -4.88 7.05 2.22
C LEU A 6 -5.47 5.62 2.20
N GLU A 7 -6.38 5.33 1.26
CA GLU A 7 -6.95 3.99 1.08
C GLU A 7 -5.89 2.92 0.83
N LEU A 8 -4.90 3.21 -0.02
CA LEU A 8 -3.79 2.30 -0.30
C LEU A 8 -2.94 2.05 0.95
N MET A 9 -2.70 3.09 1.77
CA MET A 9 -1.95 2.95 3.02
C MET A 9 -2.72 2.14 4.07
N SER A 10 -4.03 2.35 4.21
CA SER A 10 -4.89 1.52 5.07
C SER A 10 -4.91 0.05 4.61
N SER A 11 -5.05 -0.19 3.31
CA SER A 11 -5.00 -1.55 2.73
C SER A 11 -3.64 -2.22 2.99
N TYR A 12 -2.55 -1.46 2.91
CA TYR A 12 -1.22 -1.97 3.22
C TYR A 12 -1.07 -2.39 4.69
N LEU A 13 -1.63 -1.60 5.62
CA LEU A 13 -1.59 -1.91 7.05
C LEU A 13 -2.34 -3.20 7.36
N GLU A 14 -3.55 -3.37 6.81
CA GLU A 14 -4.35 -4.58 6.98
C GLU A 14 -3.59 -5.82 6.45
N LEU A 15 -3.04 -5.73 5.24
CA LEU A 15 -2.26 -6.83 4.67
C LEU A 15 -0.99 -7.14 5.50
N LYS A 16 -0.33 -6.12 6.07
CA LYS A 16 0.83 -6.31 6.94
C LYS A 16 0.45 -7.03 8.23
N PHE A 17 -0.71 -6.72 8.78
CA PHE A 17 -1.26 -7.39 9.96
C PHE A 17 -1.65 -8.85 9.66
N GLN A 18 -2.30 -9.11 8.54
CA GLN A 18 -2.58 -10.49 8.11
C GLN A 18 -1.29 -11.28 7.85
N HIS A 19 -0.27 -10.64 7.27
CA HIS A 19 1.03 -11.26 7.04
C HIS A 19 1.74 -11.61 8.35
N SER A 20 1.74 -10.71 9.34
CA SER A 20 2.37 -11.00 10.65
C SER A 20 1.68 -12.15 11.38
N LYS A 21 0.37 -12.30 11.20
CA LYS A 21 -0.42 -13.44 11.70
C LYS A 21 -0.29 -14.72 10.87
N LYS A 22 0.52 -14.72 9.79
CA LYS A 22 0.59 -15.82 8.80
C LYS A 22 -0.77 -16.17 8.17
N ALA A 23 -1.73 -15.26 8.22
CA ALA A 23 -3.08 -15.42 7.69
C ALA A 23 -3.22 -14.90 6.24
N LEU A 24 -2.19 -14.21 5.73
CA LEU A 24 -2.19 -13.68 4.37
C LEU A 24 -1.94 -14.79 3.35
N LYS A 25 -3.00 -15.16 2.60
CA LYS A 25 -2.94 -16.21 1.56
C LYS A 25 -1.98 -15.88 0.42
N ASN A 26 -1.83 -14.60 0.07
CA ASN A 26 -0.99 -14.16 -1.03
C ASN A 26 -0.08 -13.00 -0.61
N THR A 27 1.17 -13.31 -0.30
CA THR A 27 2.17 -12.32 0.12
C THR A 27 2.61 -11.37 -1.01
N SER A 28 2.32 -11.70 -2.28
CA SER A 28 2.61 -10.83 -3.41
C SER A 28 1.75 -9.56 -3.41
N GLU A 29 0.54 -9.59 -2.83
CA GLU A 29 -0.34 -8.44 -2.71
C GLU A 29 0.30 -7.31 -1.87
N LEU A 30 1.05 -7.69 -0.83
CA LEU A 30 1.82 -6.75 -0.01
C LEU A 30 2.83 -5.96 -0.85
N LYS A 31 3.55 -6.66 -1.74
CA LYS A 31 4.51 -6.05 -2.67
C LYS A 31 3.80 -5.18 -3.70
N LYS A 32 2.64 -5.61 -4.22
CA LYS A 32 1.85 -4.84 -5.21
C LYS A 32 1.37 -3.51 -4.64
N ILE A 33 0.72 -3.53 -3.47
CA ILE A 33 0.23 -2.30 -2.83
C ILE A 33 1.38 -1.37 -2.45
N ARG A 34 2.49 -1.90 -1.91
CA ARG A 34 3.67 -1.08 -1.61
C ARG A 34 4.21 -0.35 -2.85
N ARG A 35 4.27 -1.01 -4.00
CA ARG A 35 4.67 -0.39 -5.28
C ARG A 35 3.66 0.66 -5.75
N LYS A 36 2.35 0.43 -5.59
CA LYS A 36 1.30 1.41 -5.91
C LYS A 36 1.43 2.68 -5.08
N ILE A 37 1.63 2.55 -3.77
CA ILE A 37 1.88 3.68 -2.85
C ILE A 37 3.10 4.47 -3.31
N ALA A 38 4.22 3.80 -3.61
CA ALA A 38 5.43 4.47 -4.07
C ALA A 38 5.19 5.27 -5.36
N LYS A 39 4.50 4.70 -6.36
CA LYS A 39 4.14 5.41 -7.60
C LYS A 39 3.28 6.65 -7.33
N MET A 40 2.25 6.53 -6.49
CA MET A 40 1.38 7.65 -6.12
C MET A 40 2.18 8.77 -5.45
N LYS A 41 3.05 8.45 -4.49
CA LYS A 41 3.92 9.43 -3.85
C LYS A 41 4.86 10.12 -4.83
N THR A 42 5.44 9.39 -5.79
CA THR A 42 6.28 9.99 -6.84
C THR A 42 5.49 10.94 -7.74
N ILE A 43 4.22 10.66 -8.00
CA ILE A 43 3.37 11.56 -8.80
C ILE A 43 3.03 12.82 -8.00
N GLU A 44 2.63 12.70 -6.73
CA GLU A 44 2.35 13.86 -5.87
C GLU A 44 3.58 14.79 -5.77
N VAL A 45 4.77 14.24 -5.54
CA VAL A 45 6.02 15.02 -5.46
C VAL A 45 6.41 15.72 -6.76
N LYS A 46 5.94 15.22 -7.93
CA LYS A 46 6.20 15.88 -9.23
C LYS A 46 5.21 17.01 -9.55
N ASN A 47 4.09 17.05 -8.83
CA ASN A 47 3.02 18.03 -9.06
C ASN A 47 3.04 19.18 -8.03
N ASP A 48 3.89 19.09 -7.00
CA ASP A 48 4.24 20.16 -6.05
C ASP A 48 5.44 20.97 -6.56
#